data_AF-A0A7J8NJQ8-F1
#
_entry.id   AF-A0A7J8NJQ8-F1
#
_cell.length_a   1.000
_cell.length_b   1.000
_cell.length_c   1.000
_cell.angle_alpha   90.00
_cell.angle_beta   90.00
_cell.angle_gamma   90.00
#
_symmetry.space_group_name_H-M   'P 1'
#
loop_
_entity.id
_entity.type
_entity.pdbx_description
1 polymer ?
#
loop_
_entity_poly.entity_id
_entity_poly.type
_entity_poly.pdbx_seq_one_letter_code
_entity_poly.pdbx_strand_id
1 'polypeptide(L)'
;MQLFTTSKIESFAPTRKEVLMHFTESLKEAATAKEVVNISKKLAEINGEMTLQMVLGPVKKYKEFNLNELIEELTKIAGVFNLADFVPFLGAFDLQVWCCYV
;
A
#
# COMPACT_ATOMS: atom_id res chain seq x y z
N MET A 1 -11.71 16.07 -10.76
CA MET A 1 -10.62 15.40 -10.03
C MET A 1 -9.30 15.69 -10.74
N GLN A 2 -8.39 16.43 -10.12
CA GLN A 2 -7.08 16.80 -10.67
C GLN A 2 -6.00 16.48 -9.62
N LEU A 3 -5.84 15.20 -9.32
CA LEU A 3 -4.93 14.74 -8.25
C LEU A 3 -3.46 14.82 -8.66
N PHE A 4 -3.18 14.56 -9.94
CA PHE A 4 -1.84 14.46 -10.51
C PHE A 4 -1.41 15.71 -11.28
N THR A 5 -2.01 16.87 -11.01
CA THR A 5 -1.51 18.14 -11.57
C THR A 5 -0.26 18.59 -10.82
N THR A 6 0.63 19.34 -11.50
CA THR A 6 1.84 19.88 -10.88
C THR A 6 1.55 20.64 -9.59
N SER A 7 0.55 21.54 -9.62
CA SER A 7 0.14 22.32 -8.45
C SER A 7 -0.32 21.46 -7.29
N LYS A 8 -1.03 20.36 -7.56
CA LYS A 8 -1.51 19.45 -6.52
C LYS A 8 -0.37 18.58 -5.98
N ILE A 9 0.51 18.08 -6.84
CA ILE A 9 1.71 17.31 -6.46
C ILE A 9 2.62 18.15 -5.57
N GLU A 10 2.81 19.43 -5.89
CA GLU A 10 3.57 20.38 -5.08
C GLU A 10 2.91 20.62 -3.73
N SER A 11 1.58 20.71 -3.68
CA SER A 11 0.84 20.85 -2.42
C SER A 11 1.05 19.67 -1.44
N PHE A 12 1.42 18.49 -1.95
CA PHE A 12 1.74 17.32 -1.12
C PHE A 12 3.21 17.22 -0.70
N ALA A 13 4.08 18.14 -1.11
CA ALA A 13 5.50 18.10 -0.74
C ALA A 13 5.74 18.06 0.79
N PRO A 14 5.01 18.82 1.63
CA PRO A 14 5.17 18.74 3.09
C PRO A 14 4.84 17.35 3.63
N THR A 15 3.74 16.74 3.17
CA THR A 15 3.32 15.39 3.56
C THR A 15 4.38 14.35 3.20
N ARG A 16 4.94 14.41 1.99
CA ARG A 16 6.02 13.49 1.59
C ARG A 16 7.24 13.64 2.49
N LYS A 17 7.60 14.87 2.84
CA LYS A 17 8.72 15.15 3.75
C LYS A 17 8.47 14.58 5.14
N GLU A 18 7.28 14.79 5.70
CA GLU A 18 6.89 14.25 7.02
C GLU A 18 6.98 12.72 7.08
N VAL A 19 6.38 12.05 6.10
CA VAL A 19 6.38 10.58 6.02
C VAL A 19 7.82 10.04 5.87
N LEU A 20 8.65 10.68 5.04
CA LEU A 20 10.05 10.28 4.88
C LEU A 20 10.88 10.52 6.15
N MET A 21 10.64 11.63 6.87
CA MET A 21 11.33 11.88 8.14
C MET A 21 11.03 10.76 9.14
N HIS A 22 9.75 10.39 9.30
CA HIS A 22 9.35 9.28 10.17
C HIS A 22 9.98 7.94 9.76
N PHE A 23 10.05 7.65 8.45
CA PHE A 23 10.74 6.46 7.96
C PHE A 23 12.21 6.43 8.41
N THR A 24 12.91 7.54 8.20
CA THR A 24 14.35 7.64 8.48
C THR A 24 14.62 7.51 9.97
N GLU A 25 13.74 8.07 10.81
CA GLU A 25 13.80 7.92 12.27
C GLU A 25 13.59 6.46 12.69
N SER A 26 12.59 5.77 12.14
CA SER A 26 12.36 4.34 12.42
C SER A 26 13.55 3.46 12.02
N LEU A 27 14.27 3.82 10.95
CA LEU A 27 15.48 3.10 10.54
C LEU A 27 16.65 3.37 11.49
N LYS A 28 16.79 4.60 11.98
CA LYS A 28 17.81 4.97 12.97
C LYS A 28 17.60 4.22 14.29
N GLU A 29 16.36 4.10 14.75
CA GLU A 29 16.00 3.33 15.94
C GLU A 29 16.34 1.85 15.77
N ALA A 30 15.91 1.23 14.67
CA ALA A 30 16.22 -0.16 14.36
C ALA A 30 17.74 -0.41 14.25
N ALA A 31 18.49 0.52 13.65
CA ALA A 31 19.95 0.43 13.57
C ALA A 31 20.61 0.52 14.96
N THR A 32 20.09 1.37 15.85
CA THR A 32 20.56 1.50 17.24
C THR A 32 20.33 0.20 18.01
N ALA A 33 19.17 -0.44 17.79
CA ALA A 33 18.83 -1.74 18.36
C ALA A 33 19.53 -2.93 17.66
N LYS A 34 20.27 -2.69 16.57
CA LYS A 34 20.89 -3.71 15.71
C LYS A 34 19.88 -4.74 15.17
N GLU A 35 18.67 -4.28 14.91
CA GLU A 35 17.60 -5.12 14.37
C GLU A 35 17.79 -5.36 12.86
N VAL A 36 17.43 -6.56 12.41
CA VAL A 36 17.35 -6.88 10.98
C VAL A 36 16.06 -6.29 10.43
N VAL A 37 16.17 -5.40 9.46
CA VAL A 37 15.03 -4.68 8.87
C VAL A 37 14.74 -5.19 7.46
N ASN A 38 13.50 -5.57 7.21
CA ASN A 38 13.00 -5.76 5.85
C ASN A 38 12.64 -4.39 5.25
N ILE A 39 13.55 -3.84 4.44
CA ILE A 39 13.39 -2.52 3.81
C ILE A 39 12.20 -2.51 2.84
N SER A 40 12.00 -3.58 2.07
CA SER A 40 10.90 -3.68 1.12
C SER A 40 9.55 -3.58 1.82
N LYS A 41 9.40 -4.27 2.97
CA LYS A 41 8.18 -4.20 3.79
C LYS A 41 7.93 -2.78 4.30
N LYS A 42 8.94 -2.16 4.95
CA LYS A 42 8.79 -0.78 5.45
C LYS A 42 8.47 0.22 4.33
N LEU A 43 9.12 0.08 3.16
CA LEU A 43 8.86 0.95 2.02
C LEU A 43 7.42 0.81 1.50
N ALA A 44 6.89 -0.41 1.45
CA ALA A 44 5.50 -0.66 1.06
C ALA A 44 4.51 0.00 2.03
N GLU A 45 4.73 -0.12 3.34
CA GLU A 45 3.91 0.52 4.38
C GLU A 45 3.85 2.04 4.21
N ILE A 46 4.99 2.67 3.99
CA ILE A 46 5.12 4.12 3.80
C ILE A 46 4.47 4.59 2.51
N ASN A 47 4.64 3.84 1.42
CA ASN A 47 4.01 4.16 0.15
C ASN A 47 2.48 4.10 0.24
N GLY A 48 1.95 3.10 0.96
CA GLY A 48 0.52 2.99 1.26
C GLY A 48 0.02 4.19 2.07
N GLU A 49 0.70 4.53 3.17
CA GLU A 49 0.33 5.67 4.02
C GLU A 49 0.32 6.99 3.22
N MET A 50 1.35 7.23 2.42
CA MET A 50 1.47 8.42 1.57
C MET A 50 0.32 8.49 0.55
N THR A 51 0.03 7.39 -0.12
CA THR A 51 -1.02 7.30 -1.15
C THR A 51 -2.40 7.56 -0.53
N LEU A 52 -2.69 6.94 0.60
CA LEU A 52 -3.95 7.13 1.32
C LEU A 52 -4.11 8.58 1.78
N GLN A 53 -3.05 9.20 2.32
CA GLN A 53 -3.09 10.61 2.72
C GLN A 53 -3.35 11.56 1.53
N MET A 54 -2.73 11.29 0.37
CA MET A 54 -2.91 12.12 -0.82
C MET A 54 -4.32 11.97 -1.44
N VAL A 55 -4.87 10.76 -1.44
CA VAL A 55 -6.17 10.45 -2.07
C VAL A 55 -7.34 10.81 -1.16
N LEU A 56 -7.28 10.44 0.13
CA LEU A 56 -8.39 10.56 1.08
C LEU A 56 -8.27 11.78 2.01
N GLY A 57 -7.10 12.43 2.04
CA GLY A 57 -6.77 13.49 2.99
C GLY A 57 -6.27 12.93 4.33
N PRO A 58 -6.28 13.72 5.42
CA PRO A 58 -5.68 13.33 6.70
C PRO A 58 -6.22 11.99 7.23
N VAL A 59 -5.34 10.97 7.28
CA VAL A 59 -5.66 9.57 7.63
C VAL A 59 -6.25 9.41 9.03
N LYS A 60 -6.08 10.37 9.95
CA LYS A 60 -6.72 10.36 11.27
C LYS A 60 -8.25 10.17 11.21
N LYS A 61 -8.90 10.59 10.11
CA LYS A 61 -10.34 10.40 9.90
C LYS A 61 -10.74 9.00 9.45
N TYR A 62 -9.78 8.17 9.03
CA TYR A 62 -10.06 6.87 8.41
C TYR A 62 -9.30 5.70 9.06
N LYS A 63 -8.63 5.92 10.20
CA LYS A 63 -7.99 4.86 10.98
C LYS A 63 -8.97 3.76 11.40
N GLU A 64 -10.26 4.07 11.49
CA GLU A 64 -11.33 3.14 11.83
C GLU A 64 -11.62 2.11 10.71
N PHE A 65 -11.19 2.37 9.47
CA PHE A 65 -11.53 1.54 8.31
C PHE A 65 -10.45 0.49 7.94
N ASN A 66 -9.39 0.33 8.73
CA ASN A 66 -8.28 -0.61 8.47
C ASN A 66 -7.84 -0.68 6.98
N LEU A 67 -7.77 0.47 6.30
CA LEU A 67 -7.58 0.52 4.83
C LEU A 67 -6.31 -0.18 4.34
N ASN A 68 -5.26 -0.22 5.16
CA ASN A 68 -4.03 -0.95 4.84
C ASN A 68 -4.25 -2.45 4.75
N GLU A 69 -5.07 -3.02 5.64
CA GLU A 69 -5.44 -4.44 5.65
C GLU A 69 -6.26 -4.79 4.41
N LEU A 70 -7.23 -3.94 4.07
CA LEU A 70 -8.02 -4.09 2.84
C LEU A 70 -7.16 -4.01 1.57
N ILE A 71 -6.16 -3.11 1.53
CA ILE A 71 -5.22 -3.03 0.40
C ILE A 71 -4.35 -4.29 0.33
N GLU A 72 -3.91 -4.81 1.47
CA GLU A 72 -3.12 -6.05 1.51
C GLU A 72 -3.94 -7.25 1.02
N GLU A 73 -5.18 -7.40 1.48
CA GLU A 73 -6.11 -8.43 1.01
C GLU A 73 -6.41 -8.30 -0.48
N LEU A 74 -6.71 -7.08 -0.95
CA LEU A 74 -6.94 -6.84 -2.37
C LEU A 74 -5.70 -7.18 -3.21
N THR A 75 -4.51 -6.83 -2.72
CA THR A 75 -3.25 -7.15 -3.40
C THR A 75 -3.02 -8.66 -3.45
N LYS A 76 -3.36 -9.39 -2.38
CA LYS A 76 -3.31 -10.86 -2.37
C LYS A 76 -4.24 -11.42 -3.43
N ILE A 77 -5.52 -11.02 -3.44
CA ILE A 77 -6.52 -11.50 -4.40
C ILE A 77 -6.12 -11.16 -5.83
N ALA A 78 -5.70 -9.92 -6.09
CA ALA A 78 -5.26 -9.47 -7.42
C ALA A 78 -3.97 -10.16 -7.90
N GLY A 79 -3.15 -10.67 -6.97
CA GLY A 79 -1.97 -11.46 -7.28
C GLY A 79 -2.26 -12.95 -7.53
N VAL A 80 -3.46 -13.43 -7.23
CA VAL A 80 -3.85 -14.83 -7.51
C VAL A 80 -4.12 -15.01 -9.00
N PHE A 81 -3.71 -16.17 -9.52
CA PHE A 81 -4.05 -16.57 -10.88
C PHE A 81 -5.57 -16.73 -11.06
N ASN A 82 -6.15 -15.95 -11.96
CA ASN A 82 -7.56 -16.05 -12.33
C ASN A 82 -7.71 -16.72 -13.69
N LEU A 83 -8.34 -17.90 -13.73
CA LEU A 83 -8.54 -18.66 -14.96
C LEU A 83 -9.47 -17.94 -15.95
N ALA A 84 -10.38 -17.12 -15.44
CA ALA A 84 -11.33 -16.36 -16.27
C ALA A 84 -10.64 -15.36 -17.20
N ASP A 85 -9.45 -14.88 -16.83
CA ASP A 85 -8.65 -13.96 -17.65
C ASP A 85 -8.10 -14.64 -18.92
N PHE A 86 -7.98 -15.97 -18.91
CA PHE A 86 -7.47 -16.77 -20.03
C PHE A 86 -8.58 -17.53 -20.76
N VAL A 87 -9.61 -17.96 -20.04
CA VAL A 87 -10.74 -18.73 -20.60
C VAL A 87 -12.07 -18.07 -20.17
N PRO A 88 -12.53 -17.04 -20.90
CA PRO A 88 -13.66 -16.21 -20.47
C PRO A 88 -14.97 -16.97 -20.22
N PHE A 89 -15.21 -18.08 -20.92
CA PHE A 89 -16.39 -18.93 -20.72
C PHE A 89 -16.45 -19.56 -19.32
N LEU A 90 -15.30 -19.73 -18.64
CA LEU A 90 -15.24 -20.25 -17.28
C LEU A 90 -15.44 -19.18 -16.21
N GLY A 91 -15.63 -17.91 -16.59
CA GLY A 91 -15.79 -16.80 -15.63
C GLY A 91 -16.98 -16.95 -14.69
N ALA A 92 -18.05 -17.65 -15.11
CA ALA A 92 -19.22 -17.91 -14.27
C ALA A 92 -18.92 -18.81 -13.06
N PHE A 93 -17.80 -19.54 -13.06
CA PHE A 93 -17.41 -20.46 -12.00
C PHE A 93 -16.49 -19.82 -10.96
N ASP A 94 -16.04 -18.57 -11.18
CA ASP A 94 -15.13 -17.82 -10.29
C ASP A 94 -13.92 -18.65 -9.82
N LEU A 95 -13.26 -19.30 -10.79
CA LEU A 95 -12.11 -20.17 -10.55
C LEU A 95 -10.83 -19.35 -10.33
N GLN A 96 -10.80 -18.62 -9.22
CA GLN A 96 -9.56 -18.10 -8.66
C GLN A 96 -8.79 -19.30 -8.09
N VAL A 97 -7.72 -19.70 -8.76
CA VAL A 97 -6.94 -20.85 -8.28
C VAL A 97 -6.17 -20.37 -7.06
N TRP A 98 -6.63 -20.71 -5.85
CA TRP A 98 -5.90 -20.54 -4.59
C TRP A 98 -4.66 -21.45 -4.54
N CYS A 99 -3.84 -21.45 -5.60
CA CYS A 99 -2.64 -22.27 -5.68
C CYS A 99 -1.51 -21.58 -4.92
N CYS A 100 -1.29 -22.10 -3.71
CA CYS A 100 -0.04 -22.15 -2.97
C CYS A 100 0.47 -20.86 -2.29
N TYR A 101 0.09 -20.69 -1.02
CA TYR A 101 1.04 -20.45 0.07
C TYR A 101 0.74 -21.46 1.18
N VAL A 102 1.40 -22.61 1.11
CA VAL A 102 1.81 -23.38 2.30
C VAL A 102 3.25 -23.01 2.56
#